data_AF-A0A1L7X216-F1
#
_entry.id   AF-A0A1L7X216-F1
#
_cell.length_a   1.000
_cell.length_b   1.000
_cell.length_c   1.000
_cell.angle_alpha   90.00
_cell.angle_beta   90.00
_cell.angle_gamma   90.00
#
_symmetry.space_group_name_H-M   'P 1'
#
loop_
_entity.id
_entity.type
_entity.pdbx_description
1 polymer ?
#
loop_
_entity_poly.entity_id
_entity_poly.type
_entity_poly.pdbx_seq_one_letter_code
_entity_poly.pdbx_strand_id
1 'polypeptide(L)'
;MLIFTSTPSCQADFDHRLGGCTTIRGSLYLFGNYTGPLQLPGVTRIGGSLAPYNDSTPNLTSVTADDLVEVGTLEVEGNSSNIYSPQLTVVYEQVEIRTDAAIVNASPTNGSALDINLFSLVIAPEILLRGNISSLSLPALASTTRIVNIYTNHVLNIAFSSLPSIESGLVSSNVPQRRYSIAFPVFQEAESALEIDITRRDGGKSSISIPLLSNSSTSIGISAPIRSSLSVVSTLTLNCGSTAAGWTRSTGRGAQQL
;
A
#
# COMPACT_ATOMS: atom_id res chain seq x y z
N MET A 1 -5.28 -20.51 -18.05
CA MET A 1 -4.38 -20.81 -16.92
C MET A 1 -3.14 -21.48 -17.50
N LEU A 2 -1.96 -20.86 -17.41
CA LEU A 2 -0.71 -21.56 -17.74
C LEU A 2 -0.30 -22.33 -16.49
N ILE A 3 -0.63 -23.61 -16.44
CA ILE A 3 -0.14 -24.50 -15.39
C ILE A 3 1.14 -25.12 -15.91
N PHE A 4 2.27 -24.78 -15.30
CA PHE A 4 3.52 -25.43 -15.63
C PHE A 4 3.47 -26.90 -15.20
N THR A 5 3.89 -27.80 -16.09
CA THR A 5 3.96 -29.26 -15.83
C THR A 5 4.99 -29.62 -14.76
N SER A 6 5.89 -28.70 -14.44
CA SER A 6 6.70 -28.70 -13.23
C SER A 6 6.83 -27.27 -12.72
N THR A 7 6.74 -27.11 -11.40
CA THR A 7 6.69 -25.82 -10.72
C THR A 7 8.05 -25.12 -10.80
N PRO A 8 8.16 -23.92 -11.40
CA PRO A 8 9.40 -23.16 -11.40
C PRO A 8 9.88 -22.95 -9.96
N SER A 9 11.15 -23.24 -9.69
CA SER A 9 11.73 -23.10 -8.34
C SER A 9 12.79 -21.99 -8.25
N CYS A 10 13.19 -21.45 -9.41
CA CYS A 10 14.17 -20.38 -9.52
C CYS A 10 13.93 -19.52 -10.78
N GLN A 11 14.64 -18.40 -10.90
CA GLN A 11 14.51 -17.49 -12.04
C GLN A 11 14.79 -18.17 -13.39
N ALA A 12 15.80 -19.04 -13.48
CA ALA A 12 16.16 -19.71 -14.73
C ALA A 12 15.02 -20.58 -15.30
N ASP A 13 14.21 -21.20 -14.43
CA ASP A 13 13.02 -21.94 -14.84
C ASP A 13 11.98 -21.01 -15.47
N PHE A 14 11.80 -19.81 -14.92
CA PHE A 14 10.90 -18.79 -15.50
C PHE A 14 11.41 -18.28 -16.83
N ASP A 15 12.70 -17.92 -16.91
CA ASP A 15 13.31 -17.42 -18.15
C ASP A 15 13.17 -18.43 -19.29
N HIS A 16 13.42 -19.71 -19.02
CA HIS A 16 13.26 -20.77 -20.01
C HIS A 16 11.81 -20.93 -20.48
N ARG A 17 10.83 -20.74 -19.59
CA ARG A 17 9.40 -20.98 -19.88
C ARG A 17 8.69 -19.76 -20.47
N LEU A 18 9.11 -18.57 -20.08
CA LEU A 18 8.51 -17.29 -20.47
C LEU A 18 9.39 -16.51 -21.46
N GLY A 19 10.55 -17.04 -21.83
CA GLY A 19 11.45 -16.40 -22.79
C GLY A 19 10.73 -15.98 -24.07
N GLY A 20 10.75 -14.68 -24.35
CA GLY A 20 10.08 -14.08 -25.51
C GLY A 20 8.56 -13.87 -25.38
N CYS A 21 7.95 -14.22 -24.25
CA CYS A 21 6.54 -13.93 -24.00
C CYS A 21 6.35 -12.46 -23.62
N THR A 22 5.49 -11.76 -24.35
CA THR A 22 5.07 -10.40 -23.99
C THR A 22 3.71 -10.36 -23.29
N THR A 23 2.86 -11.38 -23.50
CA THR A 23 1.52 -11.44 -22.91
C THR A 23 1.24 -12.82 -22.34
N ILE A 24 0.89 -12.86 -21.05
CA ILE A 24 0.44 -14.04 -20.33
C ILE A 24 -1.08 -13.96 -20.22
N ARG A 25 -1.83 -14.81 -20.91
CA ARG A 25 -3.32 -14.76 -20.89
C ARG A 25 -3.96 -15.26 -19.58
N GLY A 26 -3.19 -15.89 -18.70
CA GLY A 26 -3.68 -16.44 -17.44
C GLY A 26 -2.91 -15.89 -16.24
N SER A 27 -2.95 -16.64 -15.15
CA SER A 27 -2.18 -16.36 -13.95
C SER A 27 -0.80 -16.99 -13.98
N LEU A 28 0.15 -16.34 -13.33
CA LEU A 28 1.47 -16.83 -12.97
C LEU A 28 1.48 -17.10 -11.46
N TYR A 29 1.59 -18.37 -11.09
CA TYR A 29 1.62 -18.78 -9.68
C TYR A 29 3.03 -19.16 -9.23
N LEU A 30 3.44 -18.60 -8.10
CA LEU A 30 4.72 -18.88 -7.42
C LEU A 30 4.49 -19.94 -6.35
N PHE A 31 5.24 -21.03 -6.40
CA PHE A 31 5.15 -22.08 -5.40
C PHE A 31 6.08 -21.79 -4.23
N GLY A 32 5.77 -22.31 -3.03
CA GLY A 32 6.52 -22.01 -1.81
C GLY A 32 8.00 -22.42 -1.81
N ASN A 33 8.44 -23.27 -2.75
CA ASN A 33 9.84 -23.62 -2.93
C ASN A 33 10.61 -22.65 -3.84
N TYR A 34 9.94 -21.65 -4.40
CA TYR A 34 10.60 -20.60 -5.18
C TYR A 34 11.46 -19.75 -4.26
N THR A 35 12.72 -19.58 -4.63
CA THR A 35 13.67 -18.76 -3.86
C THR A 35 14.44 -17.82 -4.78
N GLY A 36 14.71 -16.61 -4.30
CA GLY A 36 15.51 -15.62 -5.03
C GLY A 36 14.68 -14.51 -5.66
N PRO A 37 15.24 -13.76 -6.63
CA PRO A 37 14.54 -12.67 -7.29
C PRO A 37 13.57 -13.22 -8.36
N LEU A 38 12.41 -12.59 -8.51
CA LEU A 38 11.51 -12.80 -9.64
C LEU A 38 11.64 -11.65 -10.64
N GLN A 39 12.04 -11.97 -11.86
CA GLN A 39 12.19 -11.03 -12.96
C GLN A 39 11.29 -11.46 -14.11
N LEU A 40 10.55 -10.51 -14.68
CA LEU A 40 9.64 -10.75 -15.82
C LEU A 40 10.00 -9.85 -17.02
N PRO A 41 11.20 -10.01 -17.60
CA PRO A 41 11.66 -9.15 -18.70
C PRO A 41 10.79 -9.36 -19.95
N GLY A 42 10.39 -8.26 -20.60
CA GLY A 42 9.59 -8.26 -21.82
C GLY A 42 8.11 -8.59 -21.63
N VAL A 43 7.68 -9.03 -20.44
CA VAL A 43 6.26 -9.31 -20.15
C VAL A 43 5.54 -7.99 -19.91
N THR A 44 4.65 -7.60 -20.83
CA THR A 44 3.89 -6.35 -20.75
C THR A 44 2.50 -6.53 -20.16
N ARG A 45 1.92 -7.74 -20.23
CA ARG A 45 0.57 -8.00 -19.72
C ARG A 45 0.42 -9.38 -19.10
N ILE A 46 -0.20 -9.44 -17.92
CA ILE A 46 -0.68 -10.67 -17.28
C ILE A 46 -2.20 -10.57 -17.12
N GLY A 47 -2.96 -11.36 -17.87
CA GLY A 47 -4.42 -11.30 -17.88
C GLY A 47 -5.07 -11.84 -16.59
N GLY A 48 -4.37 -12.68 -15.84
CA GLY A 48 -4.79 -13.16 -14.53
C GLY A 48 -3.91 -12.60 -13.41
N SER A 49 -3.65 -13.43 -12.41
CA SER A 49 -2.92 -13.05 -11.20
C SER A 49 -1.42 -13.33 -11.33
N LEU A 50 -0.58 -12.45 -10.82
CA LEU A 50 0.78 -12.77 -10.37
C LEU A 50 0.70 -12.98 -8.87
N ALA A 51 0.74 -14.23 -8.39
CA ALA A 51 0.41 -14.54 -7.01
C ALA A 51 1.15 -15.79 -6.49
N PRO A 52 1.28 -15.98 -5.17
CA PRO A 52 1.59 -17.28 -4.61
C PRO A 52 0.53 -18.34 -4.97
N TYR A 53 0.93 -19.60 -5.00
CA TYR A 53 0.02 -20.73 -5.20
C TYR A 53 -0.55 -21.23 -3.86
N ASN A 54 -1.88 -21.27 -3.70
CA ASN A 54 -2.55 -21.83 -2.52
C ASN A 54 -1.97 -21.32 -1.17
N ASP A 55 -1.81 -20.00 -1.01
CA ASP A 55 -1.26 -19.37 0.20
C ASP A 55 0.16 -19.84 0.56
N SER A 56 0.91 -20.35 -0.43
CA SER A 56 2.32 -20.68 -0.24
C SER A 56 3.13 -19.41 -0.08
N THR A 57 4.17 -19.42 0.75
CA THR A 57 5.03 -18.26 0.98
C THR A 57 6.36 -18.42 0.25
N PRO A 58 6.47 -18.07 -1.05
CA PRO A 58 7.74 -18.13 -1.76
C PRO A 58 8.76 -17.20 -1.08
N ASN A 59 10.02 -17.60 -1.05
CA ASN A 59 11.07 -16.77 -0.45
C ASN A 59 11.66 -15.82 -1.49
N LEU A 60 10.83 -14.88 -1.92
CA LEU A 60 11.20 -13.83 -2.85
C LEU A 60 12.16 -12.84 -2.16
N THR A 61 13.23 -12.48 -2.87
CA THR A 61 14.15 -11.41 -2.43
C THR A 61 13.81 -10.08 -3.07
N SER A 62 13.26 -10.10 -4.29
CA SER A 62 12.77 -8.94 -5.01
C SER A 62 11.81 -9.37 -6.12
N VAL A 63 10.94 -8.45 -6.54
CA VAL A 63 10.07 -8.61 -7.72
C VAL A 63 10.29 -7.44 -8.66
N THR A 64 10.77 -7.72 -9.87
CA THR A 64 11.03 -6.71 -10.90
C THR A 64 10.33 -7.05 -12.20
N ALA A 65 9.46 -6.16 -12.66
CA ALA A 65 8.73 -6.31 -13.91
C ALA A 65 8.76 -4.97 -14.65
N ASP A 66 9.88 -4.69 -15.32
CA ASP A 66 10.20 -3.38 -15.90
C ASP A 66 9.25 -3.00 -17.04
N ASP A 67 8.80 -3.98 -17.82
CA ASP A 67 7.94 -3.77 -18.99
C ASP A 67 6.45 -4.00 -18.70
N LEU A 68 6.11 -4.47 -17.50
CA LEU A 68 4.73 -4.85 -17.15
C LEU A 68 3.86 -3.60 -17.06
N VAL A 69 2.81 -3.55 -17.88
CA VAL A 69 1.86 -2.43 -17.97
C VAL A 69 0.56 -2.76 -17.26
N GLU A 70 0.11 -4.02 -17.35
CA GLU A 70 -1.19 -4.46 -16.83
C GLU A 70 -1.13 -5.85 -16.19
N VAL A 71 -1.82 -6.00 -15.06
CA VAL A 71 -2.02 -7.28 -14.39
C VAL A 71 -3.45 -7.39 -13.83
N GLY A 72 -4.01 -8.60 -13.77
CA GLY A 72 -5.28 -8.87 -13.09
C GLY A 72 -5.16 -8.59 -11.59
N THR A 73 -4.43 -9.46 -10.90
CA THR A 73 -4.11 -9.35 -9.47
C THR A 73 -2.60 -9.33 -9.28
N LEU A 74 -2.07 -8.42 -8.48
CA LEU A 74 -0.66 -8.42 -8.08
C LEU A 74 -0.57 -8.81 -6.61
N GLU A 75 -0.19 -10.05 -6.34
CA GLU A 75 0.03 -10.56 -5.00
C GLU A 75 1.50 -10.96 -4.80
N VAL A 76 2.16 -10.31 -3.85
CA VAL A 76 3.55 -10.59 -3.49
C VAL A 76 3.60 -10.97 -2.02
N GLU A 77 3.96 -12.23 -1.77
CA GLU A 77 4.24 -12.73 -0.43
C GLU A 77 5.72 -13.06 -0.25
N GLY A 78 6.22 -12.93 0.98
CA GLY A 78 7.56 -13.37 1.37
C GLY A 78 8.48 -12.22 1.81
N ASN A 79 9.77 -12.52 1.92
CA ASN A 79 10.76 -11.58 2.47
C ASN A 79 11.35 -10.63 1.42
N SER A 80 10.53 -10.17 0.48
CA SER A 80 10.98 -9.26 -0.56
C SER A 80 11.45 -7.94 0.05
N SER A 81 12.62 -7.46 -0.37
CA SER A 81 13.10 -6.12 0.03
C SER A 81 12.72 -5.03 -0.96
N ASN A 82 12.32 -5.40 -2.19
CA ASN A 82 11.98 -4.46 -3.24
C ASN A 82 10.90 -5.01 -4.19
N ILE A 83 9.90 -4.19 -4.48
CA ILE A 83 8.90 -4.43 -5.54
C ILE A 83 8.93 -3.24 -6.49
N TYR A 84 9.35 -3.50 -7.73
CA TYR A 84 9.57 -2.48 -8.74
C TYR A 84 8.90 -2.85 -10.06
N SER A 85 7.93 -2.04 -10.47
CA SER A 85 7.27 -2.16 -11.77
C SER A 85 6.93 -0.77 -12.30
N PRO A 86 7.91 -0.07 -12.90
CA PRO A 86 7.80 1.35 -13.24
C PRO A 86 6.80 1.64 -14.36
N GLN A 87 6.46 0.65 -15.19
CA GLN A 87 5.49 0.81 -16.29
C GLN A 87 4.08 0.32 -15.90
N LEU A 88 3.89 -0.25 -14.70
CA LEU A 88 2.61 -0.81 -14.30
C LEU A 88 1.60 0.32 -14.13
N THR A 89 0.56 0.34 -14.97
CA THR A 89 -0.47 1.38 -14.99
C THR A 89 -1.81 0.88 -14.46
N VAL A 90 -2.12 -0.40 -14.67
CA VAL A 90 -3.43 -0.98 -14.32
C VAL A 90 -3.25 -2.29 -13.58
N VAL A 91 -3.89 -2.36 -12.42
CA VAL A 91 -4.20 -3.59 -11.70
C VAL A 91 -5.72 -3.72 -11.69
N TYR A 92 -6.28 -4.76 -12.30
CA TYR A 92 -7.73 -4.85 -12.52
C TYR A 92 -8.52 -5.25 -11.27
N GLU A 93 -7.89 -5.94 -10.32
CA GLU A 93 -8.57 -6.47 -9.14
C GLU A 93 -7.96 -5.90 -7.86
N GLN A 94 -6.74 -6.31 -7.52
CA GLN A 94 -6.13 -5.99 -6.24
C GLN A 94 -4.60 -5.99 -6.31
N VAL A 95 -4.00 -5.05 -5.59
CA VAL A 95 -2.59 -5.11 -5.18
C VAL A 95 -2.55 -5.61 -3.74
N GLU A 96 -1.95 -6.77 -3.53
CA GLU A 96 -1.73 -7.35 -2.21
C GLU A 96 -0.25 -7.62 -1.99
N ILE A 97 0.32 -7.01 -0.95
CA ILE A 97 1.75 -7.20 -0.64
C ILE A 97 1.85 -7.55 0.83
N ARG A 98 2.37 -8.74 1.14
CA ARG A 98 2.53 -9.25 2.50
C ARG A 98 3.98 -9.68 2.73
N THR A 99 4.69 -8.99 3.62
CA THR A 99 6.06 -9.37 3.99
C THR A 99 6.17 -10.10 5.33
N ASP A 100 5.05 -10.40 5.98
CA ASP A 100 5.01 -11.15 7.22
C ASP A 100 4.48 -12.56 7.01
N ALA A 101 5.32 -13.57 7.28
CA ALA A 101 4.93 -14.98 7.17
C ALA A 101 3.91 -15.43 8.25
N ALA A 102 3.35 -14.53 9.05
CA ALA A 102 2.44 -14.89 10.14
C ALA A 102 1.37 -13.82 10.43
N ILE A 103 0.13 -14.14 10.05
CA ILE A 103 -1.11 -14.04 10.84
C ILE A 103 -1.37 -12.72 11.59
N VAL A 104 -2.46 -12.07 11.19
CA VAL A 104 -3.43 -11.12 11.81
C VAL A 104 -3.12 -10.46 13.18
N ASN A 105 -2.24 -10.95 14.05
CA ASN A 105 -1.95 -10.40 15.38
C ASN A 105 -0.49 -10.53 15.84
N ALA A 106 0.45 -10.93 14.97
CA ALA A 106 1.82 -11.22 15.39
C ALA A 106 2.76 -10.02 15.27
N SER A 107 3.59 -9.86 16.30
CA SER A 107 4.69 -8.90 16.43
C SER A 107 5.57 -8.81 15.17
N PRO A 108 6.14 -7.63 14.85
CA PRO A 108 7.11 -7.43 13.76
C PRO A 108 8.13 -8.57 13.68
N THR A 109 8.11 -9.32 12.57
CA THR A 109 9.21 -10.21 12.22
C THR A 109 10.40 -9.38 11.73
N ASN A 110 11.62 -9.88 11.97
CA ASN A 110 12.90 -9.25 11.61
C ASN A 110 13.16 -9.20 10.09
N GLY A 111 12.12 -9.00 9.27
CA GLY A 111 12.24 -8.86 7.82
C GLY A 111 12.97 -7.58 7.45
N SER A 112 13.63 -7.58 6.29
CA SER A 112 14.20 -6.35 5.73
C SER A 112 13.09 -5.34 5.47
N ALA A 113 13.42 -4.06 5.54
CA ALA A 113 12.48 -3.03 5.13
C ALA A 113 12.18 -3.17 3.62
N LEU A 114 10.91 -3.08 3.26
CA LEU A 114 10.38 -3.22 1.92
C LEU A 114 10.10 -1.83 1.35
N ASP A 115 10.71 -1.56 0.20
CA ASP A 115 10.38 -0.43 -0.64
C ASP A 115 9.43 -0.86 -1.76
N ILE A 116 8.29 -0.17 -1.86
CA ILE A 116 7.26 -0.43 -2.87
C ILE A 116 7.20 0.77 -3.81
N ASN A 117 7.45 0.50 -5.09
CA ASN A 117 7.57 1.55 -6.07
C ASN A 117 6.82 1.20 -7.36
N LEU A 118 5.61 1.75 -7.48
CA LEU A 118 4.71 1.57 -8.61
C LEU A 118 4.35 2.95 -9.18
N PHE A 119 5.37 3.68 -9.65
CA PHE A 119 5.25 5.09 -10.04
C PHE A 119 4.14 5.40 -11.05
N SER A 120 3.93 4.48 -12.00
CA SER A 120 2.96 4.67 -13.09
C SER A 120 1.58 4.10 -12.78
N LEU A 121 1.36 3.51 -11.60
CA LEU A 121 0.11 2.84 -11.28
C LEU A 121 -1.01 3.88 -11.20
N VAL A 122 -1.95 3.81 -12.13
CA VAL A 122 -3.09 4.74 -12.24
C VAL A 122 -4.34 4.14 -11.63
N ILE A 123 -4.59 2.85 -11.86
CA ILE A 123 -5.81 2.15 -11.46
C ILE A 123 -5.43 0.94 -10.62
N ALA A 124 -5.95 0.89 -9.39
CA ALA A 124 -5.91 -0.29 -8.54
C ALA A 124 -7.16 -0.27 -7.63
N PRO A 125 -8.20 -1.08 -7.92
CA PRO A 125 -9.45 -1.05 -7.17
C PRO A 125 -9.25 -1.25 -5.66
N GLU A 126 -8.35 -2.15 -5.29
CA GLU A 126 -8.03 -2.49 -3.92
C GLU A 126 -6.51 -2.56 -3.70
N ILE A 127 -6.05 -1.98 -2.60
CA ILE A 127 -4.63 -2.00 -2.20
C ILE A 127 -4.57 -2.48 -0.76
N LEU A 128 -3.96 -3.64 -0.54
CA LEU A 128 -3.73 -4.23 0.78
C LEU A 128 -2.23 -4.46 0.98
N LEU A 129 -1.62 -3.65 1.84
CA LEU A 129 -0.20 -3.71 2.13
C LEU A 129 0.00 -4.11 3.58
N ARG A 130 0.84 -5.12 3.83
CA ARG A 130 1.12 -5.62 5.17
C ARG A 130 2.60 -5.95 5.34
N GLY A 131 3.21 -5.45 6.42
CA GLY A 131 4.55 -5.83 6.84
C GLY A 131 5.51 -4.66 7.06
N ASN A 132 6.81 -4.90 6.84
CA ASN A 132 7.89 -3.95 7.16
C ASN A 132 8.14 -2.98 6.01
N ILE A 133 7.18 -2.10 5.72
CA ILE A 133 7.21 -1.20 4.56
C ILE A 133 7.91 0.11 4.92
N SER A 134 9.13 0.33 4.41
CA SER A 134 9.88 1.59 4.62
C SER A 134 9.41 2.72 3.72
N SER A 135 8.99 2.42 2.50
CA SER A 135 8.52 3.41 1.54
C SER A 135 7.44 2.86 0.62
N LEU A 136 6.48 3.72 0.28
CA LEU A 136 5.42 3.44 -0.68
C LEU A 136 5.27 4.66 -1.59
N SER A 137 5.50 4.46 -2.89
CA SER A 137 5.34 5.52 -3.89
C SER A 137 4.30 5.12 -4.94
N LEU A 138 3.18 5.84 -4.94
CA LEU A 138 2.04 5.69 -5.86
C LEU A 138 1.61 7.06 -6.44
N PRO A 139 2.53 7.86 -7.02
CA PRO A 139 2.26 9.24 -7.41
C PRO A 139 1.23 9.38 -8.54
N ALA A 140 1.12 8.41 -9.45
CA ALA A 140 0.16 8.42 -10.55
C ALA A 140 -1.21 7.83 -10.18
N LEU A 141 -1.37 7.28 -8.96
CA LEU A 141 -2.60 6.60 -8.57
C LEU A 141 -3.75 7.61 -8.60
N ALA A 142 -4.73 7.31 -9.44
CA ALA A 142 -5.87 8.17 -9.74
C ALA A 142 -7.21 7.49 -9.50
N SER A 143 -7.24 6.16 -9.32
CA SER A 143 -8.48 5.44 -9.06
C SER A 143 -8.27 4.25 -8.13
N THR A 144 -8.97 4.28 -7.01
CA THR A 144 -9.19 3.15 -6.09
C THR A 144 -10.69 3.10 -5.81
N THR A 145 -11.36 2.03 -6.21
CA THR A 145 -12.83 1.93 -6.12
C THR A 145 -13.30 1.10 -4.94
N ARG A 146 -12.40 0.66 -4.05
CA ARG A 146 -12.73 -0.13 -2.86
C ARG A 146 -11.93 0.41 -1.67
N ILE A 147 -10.88 -0.32 -1.28
CA ILE A 147 -10.21 -0.15 0.00
C ILE A 147 -8.71 0.04 -0.20
N VAL A 148 -8.13 1.02 0.49
CA VAL A 148 -6.68 1.12 0.69
C VAL A 148 -6.35 0.81 2.15
N ASN A 149 -5.84 -0.39 2.39
CA ASN A 149 -5.43 -0.89 3.69
C ASN A 149 -3.92 -0.99 3.77
N ILE A 150 -3.31 -0.31 4.75
CA ILE A 150 -1.87 -0.37 4.95
C ILE A 150 -1.60 -0.68 6.41
N TYR A 151 -0.97 -1.83 6.67
CA TYR A 151 -0.57 -2.32 7.97
C TYR A 151 0.94 -2.39 8.04
N THR A 152 1.57 -1.43 8.71
CA THR A 152 3.04 -1.43 8.81
C THR A 152 3.58 -1.23 10.21
N ASN A 153 4.77 -1.78 10.42
CA ASN A 153 5.59 -1.68 11.61
C ASN A 153 6.90 -0.91 11.35
N HIS A 154 7.00 -0.18 10.24
CA HIS A 154 8.08 0.76 9.96
C HIS A 154 7.60 2.20 9.81
N VAL A 155 8.52 3.16 9.93
CA VAL A 155 8.27 4.55 9.54
C VAL A 155 7.86 4.56 8.07
N LEU A 156 6.68 5.13 7.82
CA LEU A 156 6.02 5.14 6.53
C LEU A 156 5.84 6.58 6.07
N ASN A 157 6.38 6.86 4.89
CA ASN A 157 6.15 8.11 4.16
C ASN A 157 5.26 7.80 2.97
N ILE A 158 4.05 8.35 2.96
CA ILE A 158 3.10 8.19 1.84
C ILE A 158 2.68 9.55 1.34
N ALA A 159 2.71 9.70 0.02
CA ALA A 159 2.12 10.82 -0.69
C ALA A 159 1.22 10.28 -1.81
N PHE A 160 -0.07 10.51 -1.69
CA PHE A 160 -1.03 10.26 -2.75
C PHE A 160 -1.22 11.55 -3.54
N SER A 161 -0.39 11.84 -4.53
CA SER A 161 -0.43 13.18 -5.17
C SER A 161 -1.63 13.40 -6.10
N SER A 162 -2.20 12.32 -6.64
CA SER A 162 -3.12 12.37 -7.79
C SER A 162 -4.48 11.70 -7.56
N LEU A 163 -4.77 11.20 -6.35
CA LEU A 163 -6.01 10.50 -6.03
C LEU A 163 -7.18 11.51 -5.88
N PRO A 164 -8.13 11.57 -6.83
CA PRO A 164 -9.25 12.50 -6.76
C PRO A 164 -10.29 12.07 -5.72
N SER A 165 -10.46 10.76 -5.54
CA SER A 165 -11.40 10.17 -4.59
C SER A 165 -10.95 8.79 -4.10
N ILE A 166 -11.46 8.41 -2.93
CA ILE A 166 -11.34 7.06 -2.35
C ILE A 166 -12.69 6.68 -1.74
N GLU A 167 -13.15 5.45 -1.97
CA GLU A 167 -14.38 4.95 -1.35
C GLU A 167 -14.16 4.75 0.15
N SER A 168 -13.19 3.92 0.51
CA SER A 168 -12.75 3.71 1.89
C SER A 168 -11.25 3.49 2.00
N GLY A 169 -10.64 3.88 3.11
CA GLY A 169 -9.24 3.60 3.39
C GLY A 169 -8.99 3.45 4.88
N LEU A 170 -8.14 2.48 5.23
CA LEU A 170 -7.61 2.29 6.58
C LEU A 170 -6.08 2.30 6.52
N VAL A 171 -5.47 3.34 7.08
CA VAL A 171 -4.03 3.32 7.35
C VAL A 171 -3.82 2.96 8.80
N SER A 172 -3.32 1.75 9.05
CA SER A 172 -2.99 1.24 10.38
C SER A 172 -1.49 1.05 10.55
N SER A 173 -0.95 1.60 11.63
CA SER A 173 0.48 1.50 11.90
C SER A 173 0.74 1.21 13.37
N ASN A 174 1.60 0.22 13.64
CA ASN A 174 1.94 -0.25 14.99
C ASN A 174 3.45 -0.10 15.25
N VAL A 175 4.06 1.03 14.86
CA VAL A 175 5.49 1.27 15.14
C VAL A 175 5.70 1.93 16.49
N PRO A 176 6.67 1.45 17.29
CA PRO A 176 7.15 2.11 18.50
C PRO A 176 8.17 3.25 18.22
N GLN A 177 8.22 3.84 17.02
CA GLN A 177 9.25 4.82 16.60
C GLN A 177 8.69 6.21 16.25
N ARG A 178 9.57 7.21 16.19
CA ARG A 178 9.29 8.62 16.54
C ARG A 178 8.65 9.51 15.48
N ARG A 179 8.54 9.14 14.19
CA ARG A 179 8.02 10.06 13.14
C ARG A 179 7.25 9.32 12.05
N TYR A 180 6.14 9.88 11.61
CA TYR A 180 5.40 9.48 10.39
C TYR A 180 4.95 10.74 9.66
N SER A 181 4.90 10.65 8.34
CA SER A 181 4.29 11.67 7.50
C SER A 181 3.39 11.00 6.48
N ILE A 182 2.08 11.17 6.66
CA ILE A 182 1.08 10.77 5.67
C ILE A 182 0.52 12.06 5.10
N ALA A 183 0.67 12.24 3.79
CA ALA A 183 0.15 13.37 3.04
C ALA A 183 -0.88 12.88 2.02
N PHE A 184 -2.11 13.37 2.17
CA PHE A 184 -3.18 13.16 1.20
C PHE A 184 -3.30 14.40 0.28
N PRO A 185 -3.74 14.22 -0.98
CA PRO A 185 -4.07 15.34 -1.83
C PRO A 185 -5.42 15.92 -1.38
N VAL A 186 -5.75 17.11 -1.89
CA VAL A 186 -7.11 17.66 -1.73
C VAL A 186 -8.07 16.69 -2.43
N PHE A 187 -8.81 15.88 -1.67
CA PHE A 187 -9.81 15.00 -2.26
C PHE A 187 -10.97 15.84 -2.80
N GLN A 188 -11.40 15.55 -4.02
CA GLN A 188 -12.59 16.15 -4.61
C GLN A 188 -13.84 15.54 -3.96
N GLU A 189 -13.84 14.21 -3.77
CA GLU A 189 -14.96 13.43 -3.24
C GLU A 189 -14.45 12.23 -2.42
N ALA A 190 -15.16 11.86 -1.35
CA ALA A 190 -14.93 10.61 -0.62
C ALA A 190 -16.30 10.05 -0.23
N GLU A 191 -16.63 8.85 -0.73
CA GLU A 191 -18.02 8.34 -0.69
C GLU A 191 -18.41 7.80 0.68
N SER A 192 -17.50 7.10 1.37
CA SER A 192 -17.86 6.32 2.56
C SER A 192 -17.17 6.87 3.81
N ALA A 193 -15.91 6.49 4.05
CA ALA A 193 -15.16 6.89 5.26
C ALA A 193 -13.66 6.66 5.05
N LEU A 194 -12.86 7.67 5.44
CA LEU A 194 -11.41 7.54 5.57
C LEU A 194 -11.08 7.37 7.05
N GLU A 195 -10.63 6.18 7.43
CA GLU A 195 -10.19 5.89 8.78
C GLU A 195 -8.66 5.84 8.84
N ILE A 196 -8.07 6.58 9.77
CA ILE A 196 -6.63 6.58 10.00
C ILE A 196 -6.44 6.17 11.46
N ASP A 197 -6.08 4.91 11.68
CA ASP A 197 -5.82 4.36 13.01
C ASP A 197 -4.31 4.23 13.26
N ILE A 198 -3.74 5.22 13.93
CA ILE A 198 -2.33 5.19 14.34
C ILE A 198 -2.26 4.76 15.80
N THR A 199 -2.17 3.46 16.02
CA THR A 199 -1.97 2.92 17.37
C THR A 199 -0.48 2.96 17.75
N ARG A 200 -0.04 3.97 18.52
CA ARG A 200 1.33 3.99 19.08
C ARG A 200 1.35 3.49 20.52
N ARG A 201 2.41 2.76 20.87
CA ARG A 201 2.73 2.36 22.25
C ARG A 201 3.66 3.32 23.00
N ASP A 202 4.31 4.26 22.32
CA ASP A 202 5.46 5.01 22.86
C ASP A 202 5.25 6.53 23.07
N GLY A 203 4.12 7.09 22.64
CA GLY A 203 3.80 8.52 22.85
C GLY A 203 4.59 9.53 22.00
N GLY A 204 5.23 9.10 20.90
CA GLY A 204 5.92 10.04 19.98
C GLY A 204 4.97 10.93 19.16
N LYS A 205 5.53 11.90 18.41
CA LYS A 205 4.77 12.87 17.60
C LYS A 205 4.46 12.30 16.21
N SER A 206 3.20 12.34 15.77
CA SER A 206 2.77 12.04 14.39
C SER A 206 2.24 13.32 13.74
N SER A 207 2.48 13.48 12.44
CA SER A 207 1.81 14.51 11.64
C SER A 207 0.93 13.84 10.60
N ILE A 208 -0.37 14.12 10.67
CA ILE A 208 -1.35 13.75 9.66
C ILE A 208 -1.84 15.06 9.04
N SER A 209 -1.72 15.17 7.72
CA SER A 209 -2.26 16.30 6.97
C SER A 209 -3.39 15.80 6.07
N ILE A 210 -4.61 16.28 6.36
CA ILE A 210 -5.80 16.00 5.56
C ILE A 210 -6.30 17.33 5.01
N PRO A 211 -6.15 17.60 3.72
CA PRO A 211 -6.67 18.81 3.11
C PRO A 211 -8.20 18.85 3.07
N LEU A 212 -8.75 20.04 2.77
CA LEU A 212 -10.18 20.32 2.67
C LEU A 212 -10.91 19.29 1.80
N LEU A 213 -11.96 18.67 2.34
CA LEU A 213 -12.98 17.98 1.56
C LEU A 213 -13.96 19.03 1.05
N SER A 214 -14.04 19.23 -0.28
CA SER A 214 -14.88 20.29 -0.84
C SER A 214 -16.38 20.00 -0.71
N ASN A 215 -16.81 18.74 -0.59
CA ASN A 215 -18.22 18.39 -0.77
C ASN A 215 -18.75 17.16 0.01
N SER A 216 -18.03 16.56 0.96
CA SER A 216 -18.43 15.24 1.44
C SER A 216 -18.93 15.16 2.89
N SER A 217 -19.93 14.31 3.09
CA SER A 217 -20.43 13.79 4.37
C SER A 217 -19.49 12.74 5.00
N THR A 218 -18.22 12.69 4.57
CA THR A 218 -17.24 11.69 5.00
C THR A 218 -16.90 11.86 6.48
N SER A 219 -17.07 10.81 7.27
CA SER A 219 -16.48 10.76 8.60
C SER A 219 -14.98 10.47 8.46
N ILE A 220 -14.15 11.38 8.98
CA ILE A 220 -12.74 11.11 9.20
C ILE A 220 -12.58 10.64 10.64
N GLY A 221 -12.27 9.36 10.82
CA GLY A 221 -11.90 8.79 12.10
C GLY A 221 -10.38 8.87 12.27
N ILE A 222 -9.91 9.60 13.28
CA ILE A 222 -8.49 9.59 13.65
C ILE A 222 -8.37 9.04 15.06
N SER A 223 -7.79 7.85 15.17
CA SER A 223 -7.31 7.29 16.43
C SER A 223 -5.81 7.51 16.47
N ALA A 224 -5.35 8.45 17.29
CA ALA A 224 -3.93 8.77 17.43
C ALA A 224 -3.59 9.17 18.88
N PRO A 225 -2.34 8.96 19.35
CA PRO A 225 -1.96 9.36 20.69
C PRO A 225 -1.87 10.89 20.83
N ILE A 226 -2.02 11.32 22.09
CA ILE A 226 -2.25 12.71 22.56
C ILE A 226 -1.22 13.75 22.07
N ARG A 227 -0.04 13.35 21.57
CA ARG A 227 1.04 14.26 21.12
C ARG A 227 1.17 14.40 19.60
N SER A 228 0.13 14.03 18.86
CA SER A 228 0.10 14.19 17.40
C SER A 228 -0.26 15.62 17.03
N SER A 229 0.44 16.19 16.05
CA SER A 229 0.04 17.46 15.44
C SER A 229 -0.94 17.15 14.31
N LEU A 230 -2.19 17.53 14.51
CA LEU A 230 -3.24 17.36 13.51
C LEU A 230 -3.56 18.72 12.88
N SER A 231 -3.40 18.82 11.56
CA SER A 231 -3.90 19.96 10.79
C SER A 231 -5.06 19.46 9.94
N VAL A 232 -6.28 19.81 10.36
CA VAL A 232 -7.52 19.48 9.66
C VAL A 232 -8.26 20.76 9.36
N VAL A 233 -8.76 20.86 8.13
CA VAL A 233 -9.42 22.06 7.61
C VAL A 233 -10.92 21.79 7.34
N SER A 234 -11.45 20.63 7.74
CA SER A 234 -12.87 20.22 7.62
C SER A 234 -13.48 19.75 8.97
N THR A 235 -14.77 19.41 8.96
CA THR A 235 -15.51 18.91 10.13
C THR A 235 -14.98 17.53 10.54
N LEU A 236 -14.52 17.40 11.78
CA LEU A 236 -13.85 16.20 12.28
C LEU A 236 -14.65 15.59 13.43
N THR A 237 -14.99 14.30 13.35
CA THR A 237 -15.53 13.53 14.48
C THR A 237 -14.37 12.80 15.14
N LEU A 238 -13.90 13.31 16.28
CA LEU A 238 -12.86 12.68 17.08
C LEU A 238 -13.49 11.68 18.05
N ASN A 239 -13.11 10.40 17.96
CA ASN A 239 -13.46 9.40 18.96
C ASN A 239 -12.25 9.21 19.89
N CYS A 240 -12.26 9.91 21.02
CA CYS A 240 -11.16 9.84 21.99
C CYS A 240 -11.35 8.63 22.92
N GLY A 241 -10.48 7.62 22.78
CA GLY A 241 -10.26 6.62 23.82
C GLY A 241 -9.80 7.31 25.12
N SER A 242 -10.42 6.95 26.24
CA SER A 242 -10.30 7.64 27.52
C SER A 242 -8.86 7.73 28.05
N THR A 243 -8.22 8.90 27.93
CA THR A 243 -7.29 9.49 28.92
C THR A 243 -7.01 10.96 28.51
N ALA A 244 -7.32 11.90 29.40
CA ALA A 244 -7.31 13.33 29.12
C ALA A 244 -5.89 13.93 29.07
N ALA A 245 -5.54 14.64 27.98
CA ALA A 245 -4.68 15.83 27.96
C ALA A 245 -4.69 16.50 26.56
N GLY A 246 -4.40 17.81 26.52
CA GLY A 246 -4.87 18.77 25.52
C GLY A 246 -4.27 18.73 24.10
N TRP A 247 -5.16 19.03 23.14
CA TRP A 247 -4.85 19.32 21.74
C TRP A 247 -4.70 20.85 21.53
N THR A 248 -3.80 21.28 20.67
CA THR A 248 -3.73 22.67 20.19
C THR A 248 -4.33 22.76 18.80
N ARG A 249 -5.51 23.36 18.68
CA ARG A 249 -6.16 23.64 17.39
C ARG A 249 -5.52 24.87 16.76
N SER A 250 -4.70 24.65 15.73
CA SER A 250 -4.18 25.73 14.88
C SER A 250 -5.22 26.03 13.78
N THR A 251 -6.02 27.09 13.96
CA THR A 251 -6.87 27.60 12.87
C THR A 251 -6.08 28.60 12.03
N GLY A 252 -5.84 28.29 10.76
CA GLY A 252 -5.31 29.28 9.81
C GLY A 252 -6.39 30.30 9.50
N ARG A 253 -6.36 31.47 10.16
CA ARG A 253 -7.18 32.61 9.75
C ARG A 253 -6.57 33.19 8.47
N GLY A 254 -7.28 33.03 7.35
CA GLY A 254 -7.12 33.92 6.21
C GLY A 254 -7.53 35.33 6.65
N ALA A 255 -6.56 36.24 6.69
CA ALA A 255 -6.85 37.66 6.88
C ALA A 255 -7.46 38.20 5.58
N GLN A 256 -8.75 38.52 5.60
CA GLN A 256 -9.29 39.52 4.67
C GLN A 256 -8.85 40.88 5.19
N GLN A 257 -8.01 41.59 4.43
CA GLN A 257 -7.80 43.01 4.61
C GLN A 257 -8.95 43.77 3.92
N LEU A 258 -9.44 44.79 4.63
CA LEU A 258 -10.47 45.75 4.25
C LEU A 258 -10.14 46.50 2.96
#